data_AF-A0A957F122-F1
#
_entry.id   AF-A0A957F122-F1
#
_cell.length_a   1.000
_cell.length_b   1.000
_cell.length_c   1.000
_cell.angle_alpha   90.00
_cell.angle_beta   90.00
_cell.angle_gamma   90.00
#
_symmetry.space_group_name_H-M   'P 1'
#
loop_
_entity.id
_entity.type
_entity.pdbx_description
1 polymer ?
#
loop_
_entity_poly.entity_id
_entity_poly.type
_entity_poly.pdbx_seq_one_letter_code
_entity_poly.pdbx_strand_id
1 'polypeptide(L)' 'YSYLQEWLEEGLIVVGAPLFNHDGQVVAAISLGAPAIRFPAAREPEMGQLVKQTAQRISAKLGWESG' A
#
# COMPACT_ATOMS: atom_id res chain seq x y z
N TYR A 1 -0.03 -3.26 5.79
CA TYR A 1 -0.22 -1.98 5.09
C TYR A 1 0.04 -0.89 6.12
N SER A 2 0.60 0.22 5.70
CA SER A 2 0.76 1.40 6.55
C SER A 2 -0.31 2.42 6.14
N TYR A 3 -1.03 2.95 7.11
CA TYR A 3 -2.07 3.95 6.91
C TYR A 3 -1.61 5.26 7.54
N LEU A 4 -1.56 6.34 6.74
CA LEU A 4 -1.27 7.68 7.22
C LEU A 4 -2.49 8.55 6.92
N GLN A 5 -3.13 9.03 7.99
CA GLN A 5 -4.22 10.01 7.92
C GLN A 5 -3.70 11.34 8.48
N GLU A 6 -3.69 12.35 7.61
CA GLU A 6 -3.45 13.77 7.88
C GLU A 6 -2.07 14.13 8.47
N TRP A 7 -1.16 14.61 7.61
CA TRP A 7 -0.26 15.76 7.85
C TRP A 7 0.59 16.02 6.58
N LEU A 8 -0.03 16.53 5.51
CA LEU A 8 0.68 17.35 4.52
C LEU A 8 -0.26 18.29 3.76
N GLU A 9 -1.52 17.89 3.51
CA GLU A 9 -2.61 18.79 3.08
C GLU A 9 -3.95 18.23 3.60
N GLU A 10 -4.86 19.07 4.10
CA GLU A 10 -6.21 18.65 4.50
C GLU A 10 -6.90 17.91 3.34
N GLY A 11 -7.35 16.68 3.60
CA GLY A 11 -8.04 15.88 2.59
C GLY A 11 -7.16 15.04 1.67
N LEU A 12 -5.96 14.63 2.07
CA LEU A 12 -5.18 13.57 1.41
C LEU A 12 -5.19 12.28 2.24
N ILE A 13 -5.51 11.14 1.61
CA ILE A 13 -5.35 9.80 2.19
C ILE A 13 -4.19 9.10 1.49
N VAL A 14 -3.32 8.44 2.28
CA VAL A 14 -2.21 7.65 1.77
C VAL A 14 -2.24 6.23 2.33
N VAL A 15 -2.18 5.25 1.43
CA VAL A 15 -2.14 3.82 1.77
C VAL A 15 -0.86 3.21 1.20
N GLY A 16 -0.08 2.51 2.03
CA GLY A 16 1.19 1.90 1.63
C GLY A 16 1.27 0.40 1.88
N ALA A 17 2.06 -0.31 1.06
CA ALA A 17 2.40 -1.71 1.28
C ALA A 17 3.89 -1.99 0.96
N PRO A 18 4.55 -2.83 1.77
CA PRO A 18 5.95 -3.21 1.57
C PRO A 18 6.10 -4.20 0.42
N LEU A 19 7.28 -4.18 -0.20
CA LEU A 19 7.73 -5.13 -1.22
C LEU A 19 8.80 -6.04 -0.63
N PHE A 20 8.63 -7.34 -0.83
CA PHE A 20 9.55 -8.37 -0.33
C PHE A 20 10.41 -8.92 -1.46
N ASN A 21 11.67 -9.23 -1.17
CA ASN A 21 12.53 -10.02 -2.05
C ASN A 21 12.35 -11.54 -1.81
N HIS A 22 13.08 -12.36 -2.57
CA HIS A 22 13.10 -13.82 -2.41
C HIS A 22 13.49 -14.30 -1.01
N ASP A 23 14.28 -13.54 -0.26
CA ASP A 23 14.65 -13.84 1.13
C ASP A 23 13.57 -13.43 2.15
N GLY A 24 12.42 -12.89 1.70
CA GLY A 24 11.36 -12.37 2.56
C GLY A 24 11.72 -11.05 3.25
N GLN A 25 12.78 -10.37 2.81
CA GLN A 25 13.20 -9.07 3.34
C GLN A 25 12.44 -7.94 2.65
N VAL A 26 12.05 -6.92 3.42
CA VAL A 26 11.48 -5.69 2.85
C VAL A 26 12.56 -4.91 2.14
N VAL A 27 12.45 -4.78 0.82
CA VAL A 27 13.45 -4.08 -0.02
C VAL A 27 12.95 -2.76 -0.59
N ALA A 28 11.63 -2.56 -0.60
CA ALA A 28 10.99 -1.33 -1.08
C ALA A 28 9.54 -1.25 -0.56
N ALA A 29 8.81 -0.19 -0.91
CA ALA A 29 7.38 -0.06 -0.66
C ALA A 29 6.70 0.70 -1.79
N ILE A 30 5.41 0.44 -1.99
CA ILE A 30 4.54 1.25 -2.86
C ILE A 30 3.51 1.98 -2.01
N SER A 31 3.12 3.17 -2.45
CA SER A 31 2.07 3.96 -1.81
C SER A 31 1.09 4.51 -2.85
N LEU A 32 -0.17 4.57 -2.47
CA LEU A 32 -1.23 5.24 -3.20
C LEU A 32 -1.69 6.45 -2.39
N GLY A 33 -1.49 7.65 -2.93
CA GLY A 33 -2.03 8.89 -2.38
C GLY A 33 -3.22 9.36 -3.20
N ALA A 34 -4.30 9.76 -2.53
CA ALA A 34 -5.47 10.30 -3.22
C ALA A 34 -6.32 11.24 -2.36
N PRO A 35 -7.07 12.18 -2.96
CA PRO A 35 -7.92 13.09 -2.20
C PRO A 35 -9.04 12.35 -1.46
N ALA A 36 -9.27 12.70 -0.19
CA ALA A 36 -10.29 12.15 0.70
C ALA A 36 -11.71 12.30 0.13
N ILE A 37 -11.96 13.34 -0.67
CA ILE A 37 -13.24 13.53 -1.36
C ILE A 37 -13.52 12.43 -2.40
N ARG A 38 -12.47 11.86 -3.03
CA ARG A 38 -12.59 10.73 -3.97
C ARG A 38 -12.41 9.38 -3.27
N PHE A 39 -11.74 9.37 -2.13
CA PHE A 39 -11.46 8.18 -1.32
C PHE A 39 -11.85 8.46 0.12
N PRO A 40 -13.14 8.35 0.48
CA PRO A 40 -13.56 8.51 1.87
C PRO A 40 -12.97 7.40 2.72
N ALA A 41 -12.74 7.69 4.02
CA ALA A 41 -12.14 6.74 4.97
C ALA A 41 -12.86 5.38 5.03
N ALA A 42 -14.17 5.32 4.73
CA ALA A 42 -14.93 4.07 4.64
C ALA A 42 -14.39 3.07 3.58
N ARG A 43 -13.66 3.56 2.56
CA ARG A 43 -13.02 2.74 1.52
C ARG A 43 -11.58 2.36 1.86
N GLU A 44 -11.05 2.81 2.99
CA GLU A 44 -9.69 2.49 3.43
C GLU A 44 -9.40 0.98 3.37
N PRO A 45 -10.28 0.08 3.85
CA PRO A 45 -9.99 -1.36 3.81
C PRO A 45 -9.90 -1.90 2.38
N GLU A 46 -10.77 -1.43 1.47
CA GLU A 46 -10.76 -1.82 0.06
C GLU A 46 -9.45 -1.37 -0.61
N MET A 47 -9.05 -0.12 -0.39
CA MET A 47 -7.82 0.44 -0.96
C MET A 47 -6.58 -0.23 -0.37
N GLY A 48 -6.58 -0.52 0.94
CA GLY A 48 -5.57 -1.31 1.62
C GLY A 48 -5.35 -2.66 0.98
N GLN A 49 -6.44 -3.37 0.63
CA GLN A 49 -6.36 -4.65 -0.06
C GLN A 49 -5.79 -4.52 -1.47
N LEU A 50 -6.22 -3.53 -2.25
CA LEU A 50 -5.71 -3.32 -3.60
C LEU A 50 -4.21 -2.99 -3.62
N VAL A 51 -3.77 -2.12 -2.73
CA VAL A 51 -2.35 -1.75 -2.59
C VAL A 51 -1.54 -2.97 -2.11
N LYS A 52 -2.06 -3.74 -1.14
CA LYS A 52 -1.44 -4.98 -0.68
C LYS A 52 -1.30 -6.01 -1.81
N GLN A 53 -2.37 -6.31 -2.55
CA GLN A 53 -2.33 -7.27 -3.66
C GLN A 53 -1.36 -6.82 -4.76
N THR A 54 -1.30 -5.52 -5.04
CA THR A 54 -0.34 -4.96 -6.00
C THR A 54 1.10 -5.14 -5.50
N ALA A 55 1.36 -4.88 -4.22
CA ALA A 55 2.65 -5.10 -3.61
C ALA A 55 3.07 -6.58 -3.62
N GLN A 56 2.13 -7.50 -3.37
CA GLN A 56 2.36 -8.94 -3.46
C GLN A 56 2.72 -9.37 -4.89
N ARG A 57 2.03 -8.85 -5.92
CA ARG A 57 2.36 -9.12 -7.33
C ARG A 57 3.74 -8.62 -7.72
N ILE A 58 4.16 -7.47 -7.20
CA ILE A 58 5.50 -6.95 -7.43
C ILE A 58 6.53 -7.81 -6.69
N SER A 59 6.26 -8.16 -5.43
CA SER A 59 7.13 -9.03 -4.63
C SER A 59 7.32 -10.40 -5.29
N ALA A 60 6.27 -10.98 -5.87
CA ALA A 60 6.37 -12.22 -6.65
C ALA A 60 7.32 -12.09 -7.86
N LYS A 61 7.35 -10.93 -8.53
CA LYS A 61 8.34 -10.65 -9.59
C LYS A 61 9.76 -10.44 -9.04
N LEU A 62 9.90 -10.09 -7.77
CA LEU A 62 11.18 -10.02 -7.04
C LEU A 62 11.62 -11.38 -6.45
N GLY A 63 10.87 -12.45 -6.76
CA GLY A 63 11.16 -13.82 -6.31
C GLY A 63 10.57 -14.17 -4.95
N TRP A 64 9.71 -13.33 -4.37
CA TRP A 64 9.00 -13.65 -3.13
C TRP A 64 7.85 -14.62 -3.41
N GLU A 65 7.94 -15.83 -2.89
CA GLU A 65 6.81 -16.76 -2.86
C GLU A 65 5.97 -16.44 -1.63
N SER A 66 4.70 -16.07 -1.86
CA SER A 66 3.76 -15.81 -0.78
C SER A 66 3.59 -17.10 0.04
N GLY A 67 4.15 -17.12 1.25
CA GLY A 67 3.84 -18.14 2.25
C GLY A 67 2.37 -18.14 2.63
#